data_AF-A0A1C5FG07-F1
#
_entry.id   AF-A0A1C5FG07-F1
#
_cell.length_a   1.000
_cell.length_b   1.000
_cell.length_c   1.000
_cell.angle_alpha   90.00
_cell.angle_beta   90.00
_cell.angle_gamma   90.00
#
_symmetry.space_group_name_H-M   'P 1'
#
loop_
_entity.id
_entity.type
_entity.pdbx_description
1 polymer ?
#
loop_
_entity_poly.entity_id
_entity_poly.type
_entity_poly.pdbx_seq_one_letter_code
_entity_poly.pdbx_strand_id
1 'polypeptide(L)'
;MDIDPEITTANGFHIENVPTRFVSGFTRWIEEHADLRRSDAAVLIEMCGFLARTEGLDEEALHIVAGLTGAAPQEIVRIYRKDNTRWAETQAVLDAQDLTNLDEHLDGIGRWG
;
A
#
# COMPACT_ATOMS: atom_id res chain seq x y z
N MET A 1 -31.07 2.29 9.56
CA MET A 1 -30.97 2.37 8.10
C MET A 1 -29.81 1.48 7.76
N ASP A 2 -30.11 0.19 7.60
CA ASP A 2 -29.16 -0.84 7.22
C ASP A 2 -28.80 -0.63 5.75
N ILE A 3 -27.51 -0.49 5.46
CA ILE A 3 -27.00 -0.62 4.11
C ILE A 3 -26.26 -1.95 4.09
N ASP A 4 -26.89 -2.91 3.43
CA ASP A 4 -26.36 -4.21 3.07
C ASP A 4 -25.38 -4.03 1.89
N PRO A 5 -24.09 -4.39 1.99
CA PRO A 5 -23.19 -4.36 0.84
C PRO A 5 -22.90 -5.79 0.39
N GLU A 6 -23.88 -6.45 -0.23
CA GLU A 6 -23.61 -7.58 -1.10
C GLU A 6 -22.97 -7.06 -2.40
N ILE A 7 -21.65 -6.88 -2.39
CA ILE A 7 -20.88 -6.70 -3.63
C ILE A 7 -20.53 -8.10 -4.14
N THR A 8 -21.47 -8.70 -4.87
CA THR A 8 -21.23 -9.91 -5.65
C THR A 8 -20.38 -9.56 -6.87
N THR A 9 -19.10 -9.93 -6.87
CA THR A 9 -18.30 -9.97 -8.10
C THR A 9 -18.34 -11.39 -8.66
N ALA A 10 -18.65 -11.50 -9.95
CA ALA A 10 -18.51 -12.74 -10.70
C ALA A 10 -17.07 -13.26 -10.55
N ASN A 11 -16.94 -14.54 -10.17
CA ASN A 11 -15.71 -15.33 -9.93
C ASN A 11 -15.44 -15.78 -8.49
N GLY A 12 -16.40 -15.64 -7.56
CA GLY A 12 -16.37 -16.40 -6.30
C GLY A 12 -15.22 -16.08 -5.34
N PHE A 13 -14.52 -14.96 -5.55
CA PHE A 13 -13.53 -14.46 -4.61
C PHE A 13 -14.22 -13.49 -3.64
N HIS A 14 -14.70 -14.01 -2.51
CA HIS A 14 -15.17 -13.18 -1.40
C HIS A 14 -13.97 -12.46 -0.80
N ILE A 15 -13.74 -11.20 -1.19
CA ILE A 15 -12.79 -10.35 -0.48
C ILE A 15 -13.50 -9.78 0.75
N GLU A 16 -13.80 -10.63 1.73
CA GLU A 16 -14.26 -10.17 3.03
C GLU A 16 -13.11 -9.40 3.70
N ASN A 17 -13.34 -8.10 3.95
CA ASN A 17 -12.40 -7.16 4.55
C ASN A 17 -11.19 -6.78 3.67
N VAL A 18 -11.41 -6.17 2.50
CA VAL A 18 -10.40 -5.22 2.00
C VAL A 18 -10.31 -4.11 3.05
N PRO A 19 -9.18 -3.92 3.76
CA PRO A 19 -9.03 -2.72 4.54
C PRO A 19 -9.10 -1.54 3.57
N THR A 20 -10.18 -0.76 3.64
CA THR A 20 -10.35 0.47 2.85
C THR A 20 -9.25 1.48 3.16
N ARG A 21 -8.58 1.32 4.32
CA ARG A 21 -7.39 2.05 4.71
C ARG A 21 -6.13 1.32 4.27
N PHE A 22 -5.36 1.94 3.40
CA PHE A 22 -4.07 1.44 2.99
C PHE A 22 -3.03 1.65 4.10
N VAL A 23 -2.61 0.57 4.76
CA VAL A 23 -1.66 0.64 5.87
C VAL A 23 -0.28 0.16 5.42
N SER A 24 0.60 1.08 5.03
CA SER A 24 2.03 0.81 4.84
C SER A 24 2.81 1.08 6.14
N GLY A 25 4.01 0.51 6.28
CA GLY A 25 4.88 0.83 7.42
C GLY A 25 5.29 2.29 7.42
N PHE A 26 5.40 2.91 6.25
CA PHE A 26 5.61 4.34 6.11
C PHE A 26 4.37 5.16 6.53
N THR A 27 3.17 4.81 6.05
CA THR A 27 1.90 5.45 6.45
C THR A 27 1.71 5.40 7.96
N ARG A 28 1.93 4.23 8.56
CA ARG A 28 1.83 4.03 10.01
C ARG A 28 2.86 4.87 10.77
N TRP A 29 4.08 4.96 10.27
CA TRP A 29 5.09 5.81 10.89
C TRP A 29 4.66 7.29 10.87
N ILE A 30 4.07 7.77 9.77
CA ILE A 30 3.53 9.13 9.70
C ILE A 30 2.41 9.30 10.74
N GLU A 31 1.46 8.35 10.85
CA GLU A 31 0.37 8.39 11.83
C GLU A 31 0.87 8.48 13.28
N GLU A 32 1.93 7.75 13.61
CA GLU A 32 2.52 7.71 14.95
C GLU A 32 3.23 9.03 15.33
N HIS A 33 3.64 9.83 14.34
CA HIS A 33 4.43 11.05 14.55
C HIS A 33 3.68 12.33 14.15
N ALA A 34 2.54 12.23 13.45
CA ALA A 34 1.81 13.37 12.95
C ALA A 34 1.07 14.13 14.07
N ASP A 35 1.04 15.46 13.98
CA ASP A 35 0.12 16.27 14.79
C ASP A 35 -1.32 16.16 14.25
N LEU A 36 -2.06 15.21 14.81
CA LEU A 36 -3.46 14.93 14.45
C LEU A 36 -4.45 16.04 14.85
N ARG A 37 -4.00 17.14 15.48
CA ARG A 37 -4.86 18.30 15.77
C ARG A 37 -5.19 19.10 14.51
N ARG A 38 -4.46 18.88 13.42
CA ARG A 38 -4.78 19.42 12.10
C ARG A 38 -5.98 18.69 11.49
N SER A 39 -6.97 19.46 11.04
CA SER A 39 -8.20 18.92 10.45
C SER A 39 -7.99 18.14 9.15
N ASP A 40 -6.89 18.39 8.45
CA ASP A 40 -6.51 17.75 7.19
C ASP A 40 -5.52 16.58 7.37
N ALA A 41 -5.05 16.31 8.60
CA ALA A 41 -3.96 15.36 8.83
C ALA A 41 -4.26 13.95 8.29
N ALA A 42 -5.47 13.42 8.56
CA ALA A 42 -5.83 12.07 8.13
C ALA A 42 -5.77 11.91 6.60
N VAL A 43 -6.30 12.89 5.86
CA VAL A 43 -6.31 12.87 4.40
C VAL A 43 -4.89 13.00 3.85
N LEU A 44 -4.08 13.89 4.42
CA LEU A 44 -2.70 14.09 4.00
C LEU A 44 -1.83 12.85 4.27
N ILE A 45 -2.06 12.16 5.39
CA ILE A 45 -1.36 10.91 5.73
C ILE A 45 -1.67 9.82 4.70
N GLU A 46 -2.94 9.62 4.36
CA GLU A 46 -3.35 8.62 3.38
C GLU A 46 -2.80 8.96 1.99
N MET A 47 -2.92 10.22 1.57
CA MET A 47 -2.40 10.71 0.29
C MET A 47 -0.88 10.53 0.19
N CYS A 48 -0.11 10.96 1.21
CA CYS A 48 1.34 10.82 1.21
C CYS A 48 1.77 9.35 1.25
N GLY A 49 1.06 8.51 2.01
CA GLY A 49 1.32 7.07 2.06
C GLY A 49 1.08 6.36 0.73
N PHE A 50 0.02 6.76 0.01
CA PHE A 50 -0.29 6.25 -1.32
C PHE A 50 0.77 6.69 -2.35
N LEU A 51 0.99 8.00 -2.49
CA LEU A 51 1.95 8.57 -3.46
C LEU A 51 3.36 8.02 -3.25
N ALA A 52 3.82 7.92 -2.00
CA ALA A 52 5.13 7.37 -1.68
C ALA A 52 5.34 5.96 -2.26
N ARG A 53 4.29 5.13 -2.27
CA ARG A 53 4.36 3.77 -2.81
C ARG A 53 4.17 3.69 -4.32
N THR A 54 3.26 4.47 -4.89
CA THR A 54 2.91 4.36 -6.32
C THR A 54 3.85 5.17 -7.22
N GLU A 55 4.26 6.34 -6.76
CA GLU A 55 5.02 7.32 -7.55
C GLU A 55 6.39 7.62 -6.93
N GLY A 56 6.58 7.25 -5.68
CA GLY A 56 7.79 7.54 -4.92
C GLY A 56 7.61 8.74 -3.99
N LEU A 57 8.63 8.99 -3.16
CA LEU A 57 8.63 10.13 -2.26
C LEU A 57 9.30 11.33 -2.94
N ASP A 58 8.49 12.22 -3.51
CA ASP A 58 8.94 13.47 -4.11
C ASP A 58 9.16 14.59 -3.06
N GLU A 59 9.62 15.76 -3.52
CA GLU A 59 9.95 16.88 -2.65
C GLU A 59 8.73 17.51 -1.95
N GLU A 60 7.56 17.47 -2.61
CA GLU A 60 6.31 18.01 -2.08
C GLU A 60 5.76 17.11 -0.97
N ALA A 61 5.65 15.80 -1.22
CA ALA A 61 5.26 14.82 -0.21
C ALA A 61 6.25 14.82 0.97
N LEU A 62 7.55 14.97 0.70
CA LEU A 62 8.57 15.09 1.75
C LEU A 62 8.34 16.32 2.64
N HIS A 63 8.01 17.48 2.06
CA HIS A 63 7.68 18.68 2.82
C HIS A 63 6.39 18.53 3.63
N ILE A 64 5.34 17.92 3.05
CA ILE A 64 4.07 17.68 3.75
C ILE A 64 4.30 16.75 4.94
N VAL A 65 5.03 15.64 4.75
CA VAL A 65 5.35 14.70 5.84
C VAL A 65 6.22 15.37 6.91
N ALA A 66 7.20 16.19 6.54
CA ALA A 66 7.99 16.97 7.50
C ALA A 66 7.11 17.95 8.30
N GLY A 67 6.14 18.61 7.64
CA GLY A 67 5.18 19.50 8.29
C GLY A 67 4.20 18.78 9.22
N LEU A 68 3.83 17.53 8.89
CA LEU A 68 2.95 16.71 9.73
C LEU A 68 3.70 16.18 10.97
N THR A 69 4.91 15.67 10.78
CA THR A 69 5.63 14.87 11.78
C THR A 69 6.68 15.66 12.57
N GLY A 70 7.10 16.83 12.07
CA GLY A 70 8.25 17.58 12.59
C GLY A 70 9.60 16.89 12.34
N ALA A 71 9.62 15.77 11.61
CA ALA A 71 10.83 15.00 11.36
C ALA A 71 11.71 15.68 10.30
N ALA A 72 13.01 15.42 10.39
CA ALA A 72 13.96 15.93 9.40
C ALA A 72 13.86 15.14 8.08
N PRO A 73 14.06 15.79 6.91
CA PRO A 73 13.92 15.15 5.60
C PRO A 73 14.70 13.83 5.45
N GLN A 74 15.94 13.78 5.96
CA GLN A 74 16.77 12.58 5.91
C GLN A 74 16.20 11.39 6.68
N GLU A 75 15.47 11.65 7.77
CA GLU A 75 14.83 10.59 8.55
C GLU A 75 13.64 10.02 7.79
N ILE A 76 12.82 10.89 7.21
CA ILE A 76 11.66 10.52 6.40
C ILE A 76 12.10 9.63 5.23
N VAL A 77 13.12 10.06 4.47
CA VAL A 77 13.69 9.30 3.34
C VAL A 77 14.21 7.93 3.79
N ARG A 78 14.84 7.85 4.96
CA ARG A 78 15.35 6.58 5.51
C ARG A 78 14.21 5.61 5.82
N ILE A 79 13.14 6.08 6.48
CA ILE A 79 11.98 5.23 6.79
C ILE A 79 11.27 4.80 5.50
N TYR A 80 11.05 5.74 4.59
CA TYR A 80 10.46 5.48 3.28
C TYR A 80 11.20 4.37 2.52
N ARG A 81 12.54 4.48 2.38
CA ARG A 81 13.36 3.47 1.70
C ARG A 81 13.26 2.10 2.36
N LYS A 82 13.28 2.06 3.70
CA LYS A 82 13.16 0.81 4.45
C LYS A 82 11.83 0.10 4.17
N ASP A 83 10.71 0.83 4.17
CA ASP A 83 9.40 0.24 3.83
C ASP A 83 9.35 -0.21 2.37
N ASN A 84 9.86 0.62 1.45
CA ASN A 84 9.79 0.32 0.03
C ASN A 84 10.66 -0.88 -0.38
N THR A 85 11.82 -1.09 0.28
CA THR A 85 12.61 -2.33 0.10
C THR A 85 11.83 -3.56 0.53
N ARG A 86 11.19 -3.52 1.70
CA ARG A 86 10.36 -4.63 2.18
C ARG A 86 9.15 -4.90 1.27
N TRP A 87 8.57 -3.83 0.73
CA TRP A 87 7.50 -3.94 -0.25
C TRP A 87 7.98 -4.63 -1.54
N ALA A 88 9.12 -4.21 -2.09
CA ALA A 88 9.70 -4.82 -3.28
C ALA A 88 10.03 -6.31 -3.08
N GLU A 89 10.56 -6.68 -1.91
CA GLU A 89 10.78 -8.09 -1.54
C GLU A 89 9.47 -8.89 -1.48
N THR A 90 8.40 -8.29 -0.93
CA THR A 90 7.09 -8.95 -0.84
C THR A 90 6.47 -9.13 -2.23
N GLN A 91 6.54 -8.10 -3.08
CA GLN A 91 6.03 -8.16 -4.46
C GLN A 91 6.78 -9.22 -5.27
N ALA A 92 8.11 -9.31 -5.16
CA ALA A 92 8.88 -10.32 -5.87
C ALA A 92 8.46 -11.77 -5.51
N VAL A 93 8.03 -12.02 -4.26
CA VAL A 93 7.50 -13.33 -3.86
C VAL A 93 6.14 -13.61 -4.49
N LEU A 94 5.24 -12.62 -4.51
CA LEU A 94 3.91 -12.76 -5.11
C LEU A 94 4.00 -12.94 -6.63
N ASP A 95 4.80 -12.12 -7.30
CA ASP A 95 5.04 -12.22 -8.74
C ASP A 95 5.61 -13.59 -9.13
N ALA A 96 6.53 -14.13 -8.32
CA ALA A 96 7.07 -15.47 -8.54
C ALA A 96 6.02 -16.58 -8.37
N GLN A 97 5.11 -16.45 -7.40
CA GLN A 97 3.99 -17.37 -7.22
C GLN A 97 3.01 -17.28 -8.40
N ASP A 98 2.66 -16.08 -8.84
CA ASP A 98 1.76 -15.87 -9.98
C ASP A 98 2.34 -16.41 -11.28
N LEU A 99 3.64 -16.22 -11.52
CA LEU A 99 4.34 -16.83 -12.65
C LEU A 99 4.34 -18.36 -12.57
N THR A 100 4.56 -18.94 -11.38
CA THR A 100 4.49 -20.39 -11.18
C THR A 100 3.08 -20.94 -11.46
N ASN A 101 2.05 -20.27 -10.94
CA ASN A 101 0.66 -20.64 -11.17
C ASN A 101 0.28 -20.55 -12.66
N LEU A 102 0.82 -19.54 -13.37
CA LEU A 102 0.64 -19.39 -14.80
C LEU A 102 1.31 -20.54 -15.58
N ASP A 103 2.54 -20.90 -15.23
CA ASP A 103 3.26 -22.02 -15.85
C ASP A 103 2.52 -23.35 -15.65
N GLU A 104 2.04 -23.63 -14.43
CA GLU A 104 1.24 -24.83 -14.13
C GLU A 104 -0.07 -24.87 -14.93
N HIS A 105 -0.73 -23.72 -15.09
CA HIS A 105 -1.94 -23.61 -15.89
C HIS A 105 -1.68 -23.91 -17.38
N LEU A 106 -0.58 -23.37 -17.94
CA LEU A 106 -0.18 -23.60 -19.33
C LEU A 106 0.21 -25.07 -19.58
N ASP A 107 0.95 -25.69 -18.65
CA ASP A 107 1.27 -27.12 -18.69
C ASP A 107 0.01 -27.99 -18.62
N GLY A 108 -0.97 -27.56 -17.82
CA GLY A 108 -2.29 -28.19 -17.75
C GLY A 108 -3.01 -28.19 -19.09
N ILE A 109 -3.06 -27.05 -19.79
CA ILE A 109 -3.69 -26.94 -21.11
C ILE A 109 -2.94 -27.76 -22.17
N GLY A 110 -1.61 -27.73 -22.16
CA GLY A 110 -0.76 -28.44 -23.12
C GLY A 110 -0.84 -29.96 -23.06
N ARG A 111 -1.37 -30.54 -21.96
CA ARG A 111 -1.55 -32.00 -21.79
C ARG A 111 -2.90 -32.53 -22.32
N TRP A 112 -3.80 -31.67 -22.80
CA TRP A 112 -5.10 -32.06 -23.36
C TRP A 112 -5.25 -31.77 -24.87
N GLY A 113 -4.18 -31.39 -25.57
CA GLY A 113 -4.11 -31.28 -27.04
C GLY A 113 -3.34 -32.43 -27.66
#